data_AF-A0A562LR34-F1
#
_entry.id   AF-A0A562LR34-F1
#
_cell.length_a   1.000
_cell.length_b   1.000
_cell.length_c   1.000
_cell.angle_alpha   90.00
_cell.angle_beta   90.00
_cell.angle_gamma   90.00
#
_symmetry.space_group_name_H-M   'P 1'
#
loop_
_entity.id
_entity.type
_entity.pdbx_description
1 polymer ?
#
loop_
_entity_poly.entity_id
_entity_poly.type
_entity_poly.pdbx_seq_one_letter_code
_entity_poly.pdbx_strand_id
1 'polypeptide(L)'
;MSKLVIRAGDFTFDARFEEQLAPKTVAAFRKALPFESHIIHVRWSGEGVWMPLGDLDFGVGYENHTSYPAPGQIILYPGGISETEILLAYGGVHFASKMGQLAGNHFITLTSGLENLATLGKSVLWKGALPIRFEEV
;
A
#
# COMPACT_ATOMS: atom_id res chain seq x y z
N MET A 1 3.21 15.08 -15.95
CA MET A 1 3.08 13.90 -15.07
C MET A 1 2.56 14.43 -13.75
N SER A 2 1.41 13.96 -13.27
CA SER A 2 0.93 14.32 -11.92
C SER A 2 1.92 13.76 -10.90
N LYS A 3 2.26 14.56 -9.89
CA LYS A 3 3.17 14.12 -8.82
C LYS A 3 2.32 13.50 -7.73
N LEU A 4 2.59 12.27 -7.31
CA LEU A 4 1.87 11.63 -6.21
C LEU A 4 2.64 11.87 -4.91
N VAL A 5 1.98 12.35 -3.87
CA VAL A 5 2.55 12.55 -2.54
C VAL A 5 1.77 11.71 -1.53
N ILE A 6 2.51 11.03 -0.66
CA ILE A 6 1.98 10.20 0.41
C ILE A 6 2.45 10.77 1.73
N ARG A 7 1.51 11.14 2.60
CA ARG A 7 1.79 11.57 3.97
C ARG A 7 1.29 10.52 4.93
N ALA A 8 2.16 10.01 5.79
CA ALA A 8 1.84 9.01 6.81
C ALA A 8 2.35 9.51 8.17
N GLY A 9 1.46 9.99 9.05
CA GLY A 9 1.86 10.75 10.24
C GLY A 9 2.77 11.93 9.87
N ASP A 10 3.95 11.99 10.49
CA ASP A 10 4.97 13.03 10.23
C ASP A 10 5.86 12.74 9.01
N PHE A 11 5.66 11.61 8.33
CA PHE A 11 6.48 11.17 7.21
C PHE A 11 5.85 11.58 5.87
N THR A 12 6.68 12.07 4.95
CA THR A 12 6.25 12.45 3.59
C THR A 12 7.13 11.75 2.57
N PHE A 13 6.48 11.20 1.55
CA PHE A 13 7.13 10.49 0.45
C PHE A 13 6.59 11.01 -0.89
N ASP A 14 7.46 11.24 -1.86
CA ASP A 14 7.02 11.31 -3.25
C ASP A 14 6.87 9.89 -3.80
N ALA A 15 5.97 9.72 -4.76
CA ALA A 15 5.68 8.45 -5.38
C ALA A 15 5.29 8.59 -6.85
N ARG A 16 5.23 7.45 -7.53
CA ARG A 16 4.68 7.33 -8.88
C ARG A 16 3.67 6.20 -8.95
N PHE A 17 2.73 6.33 -9.87
CA PHE A 17 1.87 5.23 -10.29
C PHE A 17 2.60 4.33 -11.30
N GLU A 18 2.35 3.02 -11.22
CA GLU A 18 2.80 2.05 -12.20
C GLU A 18 1.81 1.96 -13.38
N GLU A 19 1.57 3.09 -14.05
CA GLU A 19 0.52 3.24 -15.09
C GLU A 19 0.65 2.26 -16.26
N GLN A 20 1.87 1.82 -16.57
CA GLN A 20 2.13 0.88 -17.66
C GLN A 20 1.85 -0.57 -17.27
N LEU A 21 2.11 -0.93 -16.01
CA LEU A 21 2.01 -2.30 -15.52
C LEU A 21 0.66 -2.59 -14.87
N ALA A 22 0.07 -1.60 -14.21
CA ALA A 22 -1.19 -1.70 -13.48
C ALA A 22 -2.23 -0.61 -13.86
N PRO A 23 -2.52 -0.39 -15.17
CA PRO A 23 -3.36 0.72 -15.61
C PRO A 23 -4.77 0.71 -15.01
N LYS A 24 -5.39 -0.46 -14.84
CA LYS A 24 -6.76 -0.56 -14.31
C LYS A 24 -6.77 -0.27 -12.81
N THR A 25 -5.79 -0.82 -12.09
CA THR A 25 -5.62 -0.60 -10.65
C THR A 25 -5.35 0.87 -10.34
N VAL A 26 -4.45 1.50 -11.11
CA VAL A 26 -4.16 2.94 -11.00
C VAL A 26 -5.40 3.78 -11.29
N ALA A 27 -6.13 3.50 -12.38
CA ALA A 27 -7.33 4.24 -12.75
C ALA A 27 -8.43 4.11 -11.68
N ALA A 28 -8.58 2.93 -11.06
CA ALA A 28 -9.52 2.72 -9.97
C ALA A 28 -9.13 3.52 -8.72
N PHE A 29 -7.86 3.43 -8.29
CA PHE A 29 -7.40 4.14 -7.10
C PHE A 29 -7.42 5.66 -7.28
N ARG A 30 -7.08 6.18 -8.47
CA ARG A 30 -7.14 7.62 -8.77
C ARG A 30 -8.53 8.22 -8.57
N LYS A 31 -9.60 7.47 -8.84
CA LYS A 31 -10.99 7.93 -8.59
C LYS A 31 -11.29 8.11 -7.11
N ALA A 32 -10.52 7.46 -6.24
CA ALA A 32 -10.64 7.58 -4.79
C ALA A 32 -9.71 8.66 -4.22
N LEU A 33 -8.96 9.39 -5.04
CA LEU A 33 -8.11 10.48 -4.57
C LEU A 33 -8.93 11.76 -4.27
N PRO A 34 -8.55 12.53 -3.23
CA PRO A 34 -7.54 12.19 -2.23
C PRO A 34 -8.00 11.00 -1.35
N PHE A 35 -7.12 10.03 -1.17
CA PHE A 35 -7.43 8.84 -0.38
C PHE A 35 -6.88 9.00 1.03
N GLU A 36 -7.75 8.90 2.03
CA GLU A 36 -7.43 9.03 3.45
C GLU A 36 -7.77 7.73 4.18
N SER A 37 -6.87 7.28 5.07
CA SER A 37 -7.07 6.08 5.88
C SER A 37 -6.14 6.09 7.10
N HIS A 38 -6.02 4.95 7.77
CA HIS A 38 -5.02 4.69 8.79
C HIS A 38 -4.19 3.46 8.40
N ILE A 39 -2.87 3.58 8.50
CA ILE A 39 -1.97 2.44 8.42
C ILE A 39 -1.81 1.81 9.79
N ILE A 40 -1.90 0.48 9.83
CA ILE A 40 -1.57 -0.34 10.99
C ILE A 40 -0.49 -1.35 10.58
N HIS A 41 0.22 -1.93 11.54
CA HIS A 41 1.25 -2.91 11.23
C HIS A 41 0.60 -4.23 10.78
N VAL A 42 1.17 -4.88 9.77
CA VAL A 42 0.67 -6.18 9.29
C VAL A 42 0.84 -7.24 10.37
N ARG A 43 -0.06 -8.24 10.36
CA ARG A 43 -0.05 -9.38 11.29
C ARG A 43 0.74 -10.59 10.79
N TRP A 44 0.70 -10.83 9.48
CA TRP A 44 1.21 -12.07 8.86
C TRP A 44 2.39 -11.82 7.91
N SER A 45 2.48 -10.64 7.31
CA SER A 45 3.26 -10.42 6.10
C SER A 45 4.71 -9.97 6.30
N GLY A 46 5.19 -9.85 7.55
CA GLY A 46 6.54 -9.36 7.85
C GLY A 46 6.61 -7.85 7.99
N GLU A 47 7.59 -7.22 7.30
CA GLU A 47 7.90 -5.79 7.42
C GLU A 47 7.01 -4.92 6.51
N GLY A 48 5.71 -4.92 6.81
CA GLY A 48 4.69 -4.15 6.09
C GLY A 48 3.75 -3.37 7.02
N VAL A 49 3.15 -2.32 6.47
CA VAL A 49 1.99 -1.65 7.08
C VAL A 49 0.83 -1.71 6.09
N TRP A 50 -0.40 -1.76 6.57
CA TRP A 50 -1.58 -1.94 5.73
C TRP A 50 -2.75 -1.06 6.17
N MET A 51 -3.61 -0.76 5.21
CA MET A 51 -4.89 -0.11 5.39
C MET A 51 -5.98 -1.18 5.20
N PRO A 52 -6.69 -1.59 6.28
CA PRO A 52 -7.82 -2.51 6.17
C PRO A 52 -9.02 -1.77 5.59
N LEU A 53 -9.53 -2.25 4.45
CA LEU A 53 -10.63 -1.60 3.71
C LEU A 53 -11.94 -2.40 3.77
N GLY A 54 -11.96 -3.54 4.48
CA GLY A 54 -13.15 -4.37 4.62
C GLY A 54 -13.67 -4.85 3.26
N ASP A 55 -14.95 -4.57 3.01
CA ASP A 55 -15.67 -4.99 1.80
C ASP A 55 -15.58 -3.96 0.65
N LEU A 56 -14.70 -2.95 0.74
CA LEU A 56 -14.52 -1.99 -0.34
C LEU A 56 -14.05 -2.71 -1.61
N ASP A 57 -14.78 -2.50 -2.71
CA ASP A 57 -14.45 -3.05 -4.02
C ASP A 57 -13.98 -1.93 -4.97
N PHE A 58 -12.75 -2.05 -5.45
CA PHE A 58 -12.18 -1.15 -6.46
C PHE A 58 -12.61 -1.51 -7.89
N GLY A 59 -13.33 -2.62 -8.08
CA GLY A 59 -13.77 -3.11 -9.38
C GLY A 59 -12.63 -3.64 -10.24
N VAL A 60 -11.57 -4.16 -9.62
CA VAL A 60 -10.36 -4.64 -10.30
C VAL A 60 -10.03 -6.08 -9.90
N GLY A 61 -9.55 -6.87 -10.86
CA GLY A 61 -8.95 -8.18 -10.60
C GLY A 61 -7.43 -8.07 -10.43
N TYR A 62 -6.73 -9.20 -10.46
CA TYR A 62 -5.28 -9.21 -10.38
C TYR A 62 -4.59 -8.60 -11.60
N GLU A 63 -3.60 -7.74 -11.35
CA GLU A 63 -2.86 -6.97 -12.35
C GLU A 63 -1.51 -6.57 -11.75
N ASN A 64 -0.38 -6.88 -12.41
CA ASN A 64 0.97 -6.66 -11.86
C ASN A 64 1.14 -7.18 -10.41
N HIS A 65 0.58 -8.37 -10.13
CA HIS A 65 0.47 -8.87 -8.76
C HIS A 65 1.75 -9.52 -8.28
N THR A 66 2.03 -9.37 -6.99
CA THR A 66 3.15 -10.01 -6.31
C THR A 66 2.77 -10.39 -4.89
N SER A 67 3.39 -11.45 -4.38
CA SER A 67 3.39 -11.76 -2.94
C SER A 67 4.62 -11.21 -2.22
N TYR A 68 5.57 -10.65 -2.96
CA TYR A 68 6.87 -10.20 -2.43
C TYR A 68 7.14 -8.75 -2.87
N PRO A 69 6.32 -7.77 -2.45
CA PRO A 69 6.58 -6.37 -2.74
C PRO A 69 7.93 -5.95 -2.14
N ALA A 70 8.74 -5.26 -2.93
CA ALA A 70 10.00 -4.69 -2.47
C ALA A 70 9.76 -3.47 -1.56
N PRO A 71 10.72 -3.08 -0.70
CA PRO A 71 10.58 -1.87 0.12
C PRO A 71 10.23 -0.64 -0.72
N GLY A 72 9.19 0.08 -0.31
CA GLY A 72 8.66 1.26 -1.00
C GLY A 72 7.62 0.94 -2.08
N GLN A 73 7.33 -0.34 -2.33
CA GLN A 73 6.22 -0.73 -3.18
C GLN A 73 4.92 -0.80 -2.39
N ILE A 74 3.84 -0.37 -3.04
CA ILE A 74 2.49 -0.41 -2.50
C ILE A 74 1.63 -1.29 -3.38
N ILE A 75 0.97 -2.26 -2.75
CA ILE A 75 0.08 -3.21 -3.41
C ILE A 75 -1.37 -3.00 -3.01
N LEU A 76 -2.31 -3.24 -3.93
CA LEU A 76 -3.74 -3.36 -3.66
C LEU A 76 -4.15 -4.83 -3.78
N TYR A 77 -4.65 -5.41 -2.71
CA TYR A 77 -5.35 -6.69 -2.75
C TYR A 77 -6.84 -6.44 -2.97
N PRO A 78 -7.44 -6.90 -4.09
CA PRO A 78 -8.84 -6.62 -4.41
C PRO A 78 -9.86 -7.44 -3.60
N GLY A 79 -9.41 -8.21 -2.59
CA GLY A 79 -10.27 -9.06 -1.78
C GLY A 79 -10.48 -10.47 -2.35
N GLY A 80 -11.49 -11.16 -1.81
CA GLY A 80 -11.95 -12.48 -2.25
C GLY A 80 -11.74 -13.59 -1.22
N ILE A 81 -10.51 -13.76 -0.72
CA ILE A 81 -10.20 -14.73 0.36
C ILE A 81 -10.11 -14.02 1.72
N SER A 82 -9.53 -12.82 1.72
CA SER A 82 -9.44 -11.92 2.86
C SER A 82 -10.12 -10.59 2.51
N GLU A 83 -10.24 -9.69 3.49
CA GLU A 83 -10.69 -8.32 3.25
C GLU A 83 -9.80 -7.59 2.25
N THR A 84 -10.37 -6.61 1.54
CA THR A 84 -9.61 -5.73 0.65
C THR A 84 -8.60 -4.94 1.47
N GLU A 85 -7.37 -4.83 0.96
CA GLU A 85 -6.33 -4.07 1.63
C GLU A 85 -5.36 -3.39 0.69
N ILE A 86 -4.80 -2.28 1.16
CA ILE A 86 -3.61 -1.67 0.56
C ILE A 86 -2.45 -1.88 1.53
N LEU A 87 -1.32 -2.37 1.04
CA LEU A 87 -0.13 -2.66 1.83
C LEU A 87 1.07 -1.88 1.29
N LEU A 88 1.80 -1.21 2.18
CA LEU A 88 3.11 -0.61 1.92
C LEU A 88 4.18 -1.49 2.56
N ALA A 89 5.09 -2.01 1.74
CA ALA A 89 6.27 -2.72 2.22
C ALA A 89 7.32 -1.72 2.72
N TYR A 90 7.76 -1.87 3.97
CA TYR A 90 8.87 -1.08 4.51
C TYR A 90 10.19 -1.87 4.62
N GLY A 91 10.12 -3.19 4.43
CA GLY A 91 11.24 -4.12 4.47
C GLY A 91 10.88 -5.44 3.76
N GLY A 92 11.37 -6.57 4.27
CA GLY A 92 11.05 -7.89 3.73
C GLY A 92 9.59 -8.29 3.97
N VAL A 93 8.83 -8.47 2.88
CA VAL A 93 7.42 -8.87 2.93
C VAL A 93 7.17 -10.19 2.20
N HIS A 94 6.37 -11.06 2.83
CA HIS A 94 5.71 -12.19 2.19
C HIS A 94 4.20 -12.05 2.43
N PHE A 95 3.49 -11.48 1.46
CA PHE A 95 2.10 -11.08 1.59
C PHE A 95 1.20 -12.30 1.83
N ALA A 96 0.53 -12.31 2.99
CA ALA A 96 -0.26 -13.44 3.46
C ALA A 96 -1.38 -13.01 4.42
N SER A 97 -2.32 -13.91 4.66
CA SER A 97 -3.35 -13.81 5.70
C SER A 97 -3.44 -15.13 6.49
N LYS A 98 -4.44 -15.23 7.38
CA LYS A 98 -4.78 -16.50 8.07
C LYS A 98 -5.07 -17.65 7.10
N MET A 99 -5.42 -17.35 5.84
CA MET A 99 -5.74 -18.33 4.80
C MET A 99 -4.52 -18.76 3.97
N GLY A 100 -3.33 -18.23 4.27
CA GLY A 100 -2.10 -18.51 3.53
C GLY A 100 -1.67 -17.33 2.65
N GLN A 101 -0.82 -17.64 1.66
CA GLN A 101 -0.23 -16.65 0.76
C GLN A 101 -1.30 -15.94 -0.08
N LEU A 102 -1.17 -14.62 -0.19
CA LEU A 102 -1.98 -13.76 -1.04
C LEU A 102 -1.10 -13.06 -2.07
N ALA A 103 -1.69 -12.45 -3.08
CA ALA A 103 -0.98 -11.61 -4.05
C ALA A 103 -1.73 -10.28 -4.19
N GLY A 104 -1.05 -9.16 -4.20
CA GLY A 104 -1.65 -7.85 -4.40
C GLY A 104 -1.04 -7.16 -5.61
N ASN A 105 -1.84 -6.31 -6.27
CA ASN A 105 -1.46 -5.56 -7.46
C ASN A 105 -0.47 -4.46 -7.09
N HIS A 106 0.79 -4.55 -7.51
CA HIS A 106 1.73 -3.45 -7.33
C HIS A 106 1.37 -2.30 -8.25
N PHE A 107 0.98 -1.15 -7.68
CA PHE A 107 0.42 -0.04 -8.44
C PHE A 107 1.01 1.33 -8.09
N ILE A 108 1.70 1.46 -6.95
CA ILE A 108 2.47 2.65 -6.58
C ILE A 108 3.88 2.24 -6.14
N THR A 109 4.87 3.06 -6.50
CA THR A 109 6.24 2.98 -5.99
C THR A 109 6.65 4.32 -5.39
N LEU A 110 7.14 4.31 -4.14
CA LEU A 110 7.76 5.46 -3.51
C LEU A 110 9.08 5.81 -4.24
N THR A 111 9.31 7.11 -4.48
CA THR A 111 10.45 7.62 -5.24
C THR A 111 11.39 8.50 -4.41
N SER A 112 10.95 8.98 -3.24
CA SER A 112 11.78 9.76 -2.31
C SER A 112 11.35 9.51 -0.86
N GLY A 113 12.16 9.94 0.11
CA GLY A 113 11.90 9.75 1.54
C GLY A 113 12.14 8.32 2.05
N LEU A 114 12.74 7.45 1.22
CA LEU A 114 12.94 6.02 1.52
C LEU A 114 13.79 5.77 2.77
N GLU A 115 14.68 6.69 3.13
CA GLU A 115 15.45 6.65 4.37
C GLU A 115 14.57 6.63 5.63
N ASN A 116 13.33 7.13 5.53
CA ASN A 116 12.37 7.17 6.63
C ASN A 116 11.48 5.92 6.70
N LEU A 117 11.52 5.05 5.70
CA LEU A 117 10.55 3.97 5.52
C LEU A 117 10.59 2.95 6.67
N ALA A 118 11.80 2.53 7.07
CA ALA A 118 11.97 1.64 8.22
C ALA A 118 11.54 2.30 9.55
N THR A 119 11.74 3.61 9.68
CA THR A 119 11.32 4.38 10.86
C THR A 119 9.79 4.48 10.94
N LEU A 120 9.11 4.72 9.81
CA LEU A 120 7.66 4.67 9.70
C LEU A 120 7.13 3.31 10.16
N GLY A 121 7.62 2.22 9.57
CA GLY A 121 7.16 0.86 9.90
C GLY A 121 7.31 0.51 11.37
N LYS A 122 8.49 0.78 11.95
CA LYS A 122 8.74 0.58 13.39
C LYS A 122 7.88 1.48 14.27
N SER A 123 7.62 2.71 13.85
CA SER A 123 6.72 3.61 14.59
C SER A 123 5.32 3.02 14.66
N VAL A 124 4.77 2.54 13.53
CA VAL A 124 3.45 1.91 13.50
C VAL A 124 3.41 0.62 14.33
N LEU A 125 4.48 -0.19 14.28
CA LEU A 125 4.61 -1.41 15.08
C LEU A 125 4.51 -1.14 16.58
N TRP A 126 5.28 -0.17 17.08
CA TRP A 126 5.44 0.06 18.52
C TRP A 126 4.44 1.07 19.09
N LYS A 127 3.99 2.02 18.29
CA LYS A 127 3.13 3.14 18.74
C LYS A 127 1.68 3.02 18.23
N GLY A 128 1.40 2.09 17.32
CA GLY A 128 0.06 1.86 16.79
C GLY A 128 -0.24 2.66 15.52
N ALA A 129 -1.53 2.76 15.19
CA ALA A 129 -2.00 3.29 13.92
C ALA A 129 -1.53 4.74 13.66
N LEU A 130 -1.17 5.04 12.41
CA LEU A 130 -0.90 6.41 11.95
C LEU A 130 -1.86 6.79 10.81
N PRO A 131 -2.33 8.05 10.73
CA PRO A 131 -3.11 8.51 9.59
C PRO A 131 -2.24 8.48 8.32
N ILE A 132 -2.85 8.14 7.19
CA ILE A 132 -2.20 8.18 5.87
C ILE A 132 -3.09 8.89 4.86
N ARG A 133 -2.48 9.69 3.98
CA ARG A 133 -3.13 10.43 2.90
C ARG A 133 -2.33 10.30 1.61
N PHE A 134 -3.03 10.03 0.51
CA PHE A 134 -2.50 10.00 -0.85
C PHE A 134 -3.13 11.13 -1.64
N GLU A 135 -2.32 11.91 -2.36
CA GLU A 135 -2.81 13.02 -3.18
C GLU A 135 -1.96 13.24 -4.42
N GLU A 136 -2.62 13.60 -5.54
CA GLU A 136 -1.94 14.15 -6.71
C GLU A 136 -1.74 15.66 -6.53
N VAL A 137 -0.53 16.12 -6.83
CA VAL A 137 -0.07 17.51 -6.84
C VAL A 137 0.50 17.91 -8.20
#